data_AF-A0A2J6Q6R4-F1
#
_entry.id   AF-A0A2J6Q6R4-F1
#
_cell.length_a   1.000
_cell.length_b   1.000
_cell.length_c   1.000
_cell.angle_alpha   90.00
_cell.angle_beta   90.00
_cell.angle_gamma   90.00
#
_symmetry.space_group_name_H-M   'P 1'
#
loop_
_entity.id
_entity.type
_entity.pdbx_description
1 polymer ?
#
loop_
_entity_poly.entity_id
_entity_poly.type
_entity_poly.pdbx_seq_one_letter_code
_entity_poly.pdbx_strand_id
1 'polypeptide(L)'
;MLEAIQTILPNPVPVHHLGLYREPVTLQPVEYYNNLPYHIPAHGSPSDSHNTSASEIAFLLDPVIATGGTCAAAIQTLREWGVKKVIVIAVLGAAPGVVRAATEWEEGVEIWLAGVDESINDKGMIVPGLGDVGDRLFLTIGK
;
A
#
# COMPACT_ATOMS: atom_id res chain seq x y z
N MET A 1 4.76 10.57 -6.33
CA MET A 1 3.44 10.04 -6.76
C MET A 1 2.29 10.92 -6.29
N LEU A 2 2.22 11.27 -5.00
CA LEU A 2 1.15 12.11 -4.45
C LEU A 2 0.87 13.38 -5.27
N GLU A 3 1.89 14.20 -5.55
CA GLU A 3 1.73 15.44 -6.31
C GLU A 3 1.08 15.19 -7.69
N ALA A 4 1.54 14.18 -8.43
CA ALA A 4 1.01 13.83 -9.74
C ALA A 4 -0.45 13.35 -9.69
N ILE A 5 -0.84 12.63 -8.64
CA ILE A 5 -2.24 12.22 -8.47
C ILE A 5 -3.11 13.43 -8.12
N GLN A 6 -2.62 14.37 -7.30
CA GLN A 6 -3.39 15.58 -6.97
C GLN A 6 -3.65 16.47 -8.18
N THR A 7 -2.80 16.47 -9.21
CA THR A 7 -3.03 17.28 -10.42
C THR A 7 -4.15 16.75 -11.32
N ILE A 8 -4.51 15.47 -11.21
CA ILE A 8 -5.55 14.85 -12.06
C ILE A 8 -6.91 14.76 -11.36
N LEU A 9 -6.95 14.86 -10.03
CA LEU A 9 -8.20 14.80 -9.29
C LEU A 9 -8.99 16.10 -9.47
N PRO A 10 -10.32 16.02 -9.64
CA PRO A 10 -11.15 17.20 -9.93
C PRO A 10 -11.28 18.14 -8.72
N ASN A 11 -11.04 17.64 -7.51
CA ASN A 11 -11.11 18.38 -6.26
C ASN A 11 -10.00 17.93 -5.31
N PRO A 12 -9.54 18.80 -4.38
CA PRO A 12 -8.68 18.39 -3.28
C PRO A 12 -9.33 17.29 -2.42
N VAL A 13 -8.56 16.28 -2.05
CA VAL A 13 -9.00 15.16 -1.20
C VAL A 13 -8.14 15.07 0.06
N PRO A 14 -8.65 14.47 1.16
CA PRO A 14 -7.83 14.19 2.33
C PRO A 14 -6.61 13.33 1.99
N VAL A 15 -5.47 13.64 2.60
CA VAL A 15 -4.22 12.89 2.42
C VAL A 15 -3.79 12.32 3.76
N HIS A 16 -3.66 11.00 3.81
CA HIS A 16 -3.17 10.25 4.95
C HIS A 16 -1.85 9.56 4.58
N HIS A 17 -1.01 9.35 5.59
CA HIS A 17 0.30 8.72 5.46
C HIS A 17 0.35 7.50 6.37
N LEU A 18 0.65 6.35 5.75
CA LEU A 18 1.02 5.13 6.43
C LEU A 18 2.52 4.92 6.22
N GLY A 19 3.27 4.92 7.31
CA GLY A 19 4.69 4.62 7.31
C GLY A 19 4.90 3.15 7.62
N LEU A 20 5.30 2.38 6.62
CA LEU A 20 5.70 0.99 6.77
C LEU A 20 7.09 0.79 6.17
N TYR A 21 7.91 -0.05 6.80
CA TYR A 21 9.12 -0.56 6.17
C TYR A 21 9.11 -2.08 6.20
N ARG A 22 9.86 -2.69 5.27
CA ARG A 22 10.05 -4.14 5.24
C ARG A 22 11.24 -4.49 6.13
N GLU A 23 11.02 -5.33 7.13
CA GLU A 23 12.10 -5.82 7.96
C GLU A 23 13.02 -6.73 7.11
N PRO A 24 14.36 -6.53 7.12
CA PRO A 24 15.25 -7.16 6.13
C PRO A 24 15.37 -8.69 6.21
N VAL A 25 15.09 -9.29 7.37
CA VAL A 25 15.32 -10.72 7.63
C VAL A 25 14.05 -11.54 7.39
N THR A 26 12.96 -11.13 8.03
CA THR A 26 11.63 -11.73 8.01
C THR A 26 10.82 -11.32 6.78
N LEU A 27 11.21 -10.24 6.11
CA LEU A 27 10.48 -9.60 5.01
C LEU A 27 9.04 -9.20 5.36
N GLN A 28 8.74 -9.11 6.67
CA GLN A 28 7.43 -8.68 7.16
C GLN A 28 7.35 -7.15 7.19
N PRO A 29 6.16 -6.60 6.96
CA PRO A 29 5.92 -5.17 7.11
C PRO A 29 5.93 -4.78 8.60
N VAL A 30 6.59 -3.67 8.90
CA VAL A 30 6.56 -3.03 10.23
C VAL A 30 5.99 -1.63 10.07
N GLU A 31 4.85 -1.38 10.70
CA GLU A 31 4.25 -0.05 10.78
C GLU A 31 5.01 0.79 11.81
N TYR A 32 5.45 1.99 11.40
CA TYR A 32 6.12 2.96 12.28
C TYR A 32 5.38 4.30 12.35
N TYR A 33 4.38 4.51 11.50
CA TYR A 33 3.58 5.73 11.49
C TYR A 33 2.20 5.48 10.88
N ASN A 34 1.15 6.02 11.49
CA ASN A 34 -0.21 5.96 10.99
C ASN A 34 -0.97 7.21 11.45
N ASN A 35 -1.57 7.95 10.51
CA ASN A 35 -2.35 9.15 10.81
C ASN A 35 -3.82 9.05 10.36
N LEU A 36 -4.34 7.84 10.16
CA LEU A 36 -5.76 7.65 9.87
C LEU A 36 -6.60 8.10 11.08
N PRO A 37 -7.58 8.99 10.89
CA PRO A 37 -8.36 9.55 11.98
C PRO A 37 -9.36 8.51 12.53
N TYR A 38 -9.62 8.55 13.83
CA TYR A 38 -10.56 7.65 14.53
C TYR A 38 -10.21 6.17 14.33
N HIS A 39 -9.30 5.66 15.16
CA HIS A 39 -9.06 4.22 15.26
C HIS A 39 -10.27 3.55 15.92
N ILE A 40 -10.85 2.56 15.25
CA ILE A 40 -11.81 1.65 15.89
C ILE A 40 -11.05 0.95 17.03
N PRO A 41 -11.51 1.01 18.30
CA PRO A 41 -10.80 0.35 19.38
C PRO A 41 -10.68 -1.15 19.08
N ALA A 42 -9.50 -1.72 19.34
CA ALA A 42 -9.16 -3.13 19.08
C ALA A 42 -10.07 -4.19 19.73
N HIS A 43 -11.06 -3.76 20.52
CA HIS A 43 -12.01 -4.61 21.26
C HIS A 43 -13.49 -4.28 20.97
N GLY A 44 -13.80 -3.51 19.92
CA GLY A 44 -15.17 -3.28 19.47
C GLY A 44 -15.62 -4.36 18.48
N SER A 45 -16.81 -4.93 18.70
CA SER A 45 -17.43 -5.85 17.74
C SER A 45 -17.56 -5.18 16.36
N PRO A 46 -17.20 -5.83 15.24
CA PRO A 46 -17.19 -5.21 13.91
C PRO A 46 -18.56 -4.80 13.37
N SER A 47 -19.65 -5.07 14.11
CA SER A 47 -21.01 -5.07 13.55
C SER A 47 -21.76 -3.74 13.58
N ASP A 48 -21.41 -2.75 14.41
CA ASP A 48 -22.34 -1.64 14.68
C ASP A 48 -21.76 -0.21 14.65
N SER A 49 -20.47 -0.03 14.36
CA SER A 49 -19.90 1.32 14.17
C SER A 49 -19.41 1.51 12.73
N HIS A 50 -20.25 2.08 11.88
CA HIS A 50 -19.75 2.71 10.66
C HIS A 50 -18.78 3.83 11.06
N ASN A 51 -17.48 3.69 10.76
CA ASN A 51 -16.55 4.79 10.88
C ASN A 51 -16.93 5.85 9.84
N THR A 52 -17.68 6.87 10.26
CA THR A 52 -18.17 7.95 9.38
C THR A 52 -17.05 8.85 8.86
N SER A 53 -15.84 8.70 9.41
CA SER A 53 -14.65 9.47 9.03
C SER A 53 -13.84 8.80 7.93
N ALA A 54 -14.08 7.51 7.65
CA ALA A 54 -13.43 6.81 6.55
C ALA A 54 -14.03 7.22 5.20
N SER A 55 -13.16 7.42 4.21
CA SER A 55 -13.59 7.65 2.82
C SER A 55 -14.15 6.36 2.20
N GLU A 56 -15.11 6.47 1.29
CA GLU A 56 -15.65 5.28 0.58
C GLU A 56 -14.57 4.58 -0.26
N ILE A 57 -13.73 5.36 -0.94
CA ILE A 57 -12.63 4.88 -1.78
C ILE A 57 -11.31 5.47 -1.25
N ALA A 58 -10.30 4.62 -1.08
CA ALA A 58 -8.93 5.04 -0.80
C ALA A 58 -8.01 4.75 -2.00
N PHE A 59 -7.22 5.74 -2.39
CA PHE A 59 -6.11 5.53 -3.33
C PHE A 59 -4.84 5.23 -2.55
N LEU A 60 -4.35 4.00 -2.63
CA LEU A 60 -3.09 3.58 -2.00
C LEU A 60 -1.95 3.80 -3.00
N LEU A 61 -1.00 4.68 -2.66
CA LEU A 61 0.12 5.04 -3.53
C LEU A 61 1.40 4.39 -3.01
N ASP A 62 1.91 3.40 -3.75
CA ASP A 62 3.20 2.76 -3.46
C ASP A 62 3.94 2.56 -4.79
N PRO A 63 5.15 3.13 -4.99
CA PRO A 63 5.85 3.01 -6.27
C PRO A 63 6.06 1.56 -6.73
N VAL A 64 6.31 0.63 -5.79
CA VAL A 64 6.74 -0.72 -6.12
C VAL A 64 6.10 -1.79 -5.25
N ILE A 65 5.51 -2.80 -5.90
CA ILE A 65 4.94 -3.99 -5.25
C ILE A 65 5.88 -5.19 -5.48
N ALA A 66 6.85 -5.39 -4.58
CA ALA A 66 7.81 -6.49 -4.71
C ALA A 66 7.28 -7.82 -4.16
N THR A 67 7.31 -8.02 -2.85
CA THR A 67 6.79 -9.25 -2.20
C THR A 67 5.29 -9.19 -1.93
N GLY A 68 4.67 -8.02 -2.12
CA GLY A 68 3.26 -7.76 -1.80
C GLY A 68 2.96 -7.53 -0.32
N GLY A 69 3.90 -7.84 0.60
CA GLY A 69 3.64 -7.80 2.04
C GLY A 69 3.25 -6.43 2.58
N THR A 70 4.01 -5.38 2.21
CA THR A 70 3.71 -4.00 2.64
C THR A 70 2.38 -3.50 2.07
N CYS A 71 2.12 -3.76 0.80
CA CYS A 71 0.89 -3.37 0.13
C CYS A 71 -0.34 -4.07 0.76
N ALA A 72 -0.23 -5.38 1.00
CA ALA A 72 -1.26 -6.16 1.69
C ALA A 72 -1.56 -5.62 3.10
N ALA A 73 -0.52 -5.35 3.91
CA ALA A 73 -0.72 -4.76 5.23
C ALA A 73 -1.42 -3.39 5.17
N ALA A 74 -1.04 -2.53 4.22
CA ALA A 74 -1.70 -1.23 4.04
C ALA A 74 -3.17 -1.37 3.58
N ILE A 75 -3.47 -2.33 2.69
CA ILE A 75 -4.86 -2.67 2.29
C ILE A 75 -5.67 -3.09 3.52
N GLN A 76 -5.12 -3.98 4.34
CA GLN A 76 -5.77 -4.45 5.56
C GLN A 76 -6.03 -3.30 6.53
N THR A 77 -5.03 -2.44 6.80
CA THR A 77 -5.21 -1.24 7.65
C THR A 77 -6.32 -0.33 7.13
N LEU A 78 -6.42 -0.10 5.82
CA LEU A 78 -7.48 0.72 5.23
C LEU A 78 -8.86 0.05 5.34
N ARG A 79 -8.94 -1.27 5.13
CA ARG A 79 -10.16 -2.05 5.31
C ARG A 79 -10.67 -1.97 6.74
N GLU A 80 -9.77 -2.16 7.71
CA GLU A 80 -10.06 -2.04 9.15
C GLU A 80 -10.44 -0.61 9.55
N TRP A 81 -9.87 0.40 8.88
CA TRP A 81 -10.26 1.79 9.08
C TRP A 81 -11.70 2.07 8.62
N GLY A 82 -12.20 1.32 7.64
CA GLY A 82 -13.62 1.32 7.24
C GLY A 82 -13.88 1.70 5.79
N VAL A 83 -12.85 1.80 4.94
CA VAL A 83 -13.04 2.08 3.51
C VAL A 83 -13.83 0.96 2.83
N LYS A 84 -14.52 1.28 1.74
CA LYS A 84 -15.32 0.30 0.97
C LYS A 84 -14.60 -0.20 -0.28
N LYS A 85 -13.57 0.51 -0.73
CA LYS A 85 -12.72 0.14 -1.85
C LYS A 85 -11.32 0.74 -1.71
N VAL A 86 -10.30 -0.03 -2.08
CA VAL A 86 -8.92 0.43 -2.22
C VAL A 86 -8.51 0.31 -3.70
N ILE A 87 -8.04 1.41 -4.28
CA ILE A 87 -7.39 1.41 -5.59
C ILE A 87 -5.89 1.61 -5.33
N VAL A 88 -5.12 0.55 -5.52
CA VAL A 88 -3.66 0.61 -5.43
C VAL A 88 -3.12 1.12 -6.75
N ILE A 89 -2.29 2.15 -6.70
CA ILE A 89 -1.60 2.70 -7.87
C ILE A 89 -0.11 2.50 -7.64
N ALA A 90 0.54 1.79 -8.57
CA ALA A 90 1.96 1.48 -8.52
C ALA A 90 2.60 1.59 -9.90
N VAL A 91 3.92 1.83 -9.93
CA VAL A 91 4.67 1.92 -11.18
C VAL A 91 5.09 0.53 -11.65
N LEU A 92 5.66 -0.27 -10.75
CA LEU A 92 6.16 -1.60 -11.06
C LEU A 92 5.75 -2.60 -9.99
N GLY A 93 5.34 -3.79 -10.40
CA GLY A 93 5.08 -4.90 -9.50
C GLY A 93 5.75 -6.18 -9.97
N ALA A 94 6.03 -7.10 -9.06
CA ALA A 94 6.34 -8.47 -9.42
C ALA A 94 5.07 -9.31 -9.36
N ALA A 95 4.82 -10.14 -10.37
CA ALA A 95 3.63 -11.00 -10.46
C ALA A 95 3.24 -11.68 -9.13
N PRO A 96 4.14 -12.38 -8.39
CA PRO A 96 3.77 -13.00 -7.12
C PRO A 96 3.33 -12.01 -6.04
N GLY A 97 3.99 -10.84 -5.95
CA GLY A 97 3.64 -9.82 -4.97
C GLY A 97 2.33 -9.11 -5.30
N VAL A 98 2.08 -8.86 -6.59
CA VAL A 98 0.82 -8.26 -7.07
C VAL A 98 -0.35 -9.19 -6.80
N VAL A 99 -0.22 -10.48 -7.10
CA VAL A 99 -1.25 -11.48 -6.79
C VAL A 99 -1.53 -11.49 -5.29
N ARG A 100 -0.50 -11.57 -4.46
CA ARG A 100 -0.65 -11.54 -2.99
C ARG A 100 -1.44 -10.31 -2.52
N ALA A 101 -1.08 -9.11 -2.99
CA ALA A 101 -1.75 -7.89 -2.60
C ALA A 101 -3.21 -7.83 -3.09
N ALA A 102 -3.47 -8.29 -4.32
CA ALA A 102 -4.83 -8.32 -4.87
C ALA A 102 -5.75 -9.28 -4.11
N THR A 103 -5.21 -10.41 -3.66
CA THR A 103 -5.97 -11.42 -2.90
C THR A 103 -6.17 -11.08 -1.42
N GLU A 104 -5.54 -10.02 -0.91
CA GLU A 104 -5.72 -9.59 0.49
C GLU A 104 -7.18 -9.21 0.78
N TRP A 105 -7.84 -8.60 -0.21
CA TRP A 105 -9.26 -8.26 -0.14
C TRP A 105 -9.89 -8.27 -1.54
N GLU A 106 -10.18 -9.47 -2.03
CA GLU A 106 -10.58 -9.74 -3.42
C GLU A 106 -11.78 -8.90 -3.89
N GLU A 107 -12.76 -8.63 -3.03
CA GLU A 107 -13.96 -7.87 -3.38
C GLU A 107 -13.80 -6.35 -3.30
N GLY A 108 -12.73 -5.86 -2.66
CA GLY A 108 -12.55 -4.44 -2.36
C GLY A 108 -11.27 -3.82 -2.89
N VAL A 109 -10.42 -4.56 -3.61
CA VAL A 109 -9.14 -4.08 -4.11
C VAL A 109 -9.09 -4.10 -5.64
N GLU A 110 -8.63 -3.00 -6.21
CA GLU A 110 -8.13 -2.94 -7.59
C GLU A 110 -6.67 -2.50 -7.58
N ILE A 111 -5.84 -3.11 -8.43
CA ILE A 111 -4.42 -2.75 -8.57
C ILE A 111 -4.16 -2.26 -9.99
N TRP A 112 -3.72 -1.01 -10.11
CA TRP A 112 -3.35 -0.37 -11.37
C TRP A 112 -1.83 -0.22 -11.43
N LEU A 113 -1.22 -0.88 -12.42
CA LEU A 113 0.24 -0.99 -12.57
C LEU A 113 0.67 -0.51 -13.96
N ALA A 114 1.76 0.23 -14.03
CA ALA A 114 2.36 0.62 -15.31
C ALA A 114 3.21 -0.52 -15.92
N GLY A 115 3.78 -1.40 -15.10
CA GLY A 115 4.53 -2.58 -15.52
C GLY A 115 4.48 -3.70 -14.51
N VAL A 116 4.65 -4.94 -15.01
CA VAL A 116 4.73 -6.15 -14.18
C VAL A 116 5.91 -7.00 -14.66
N ASP A 117 6.83 -7.28 -13.74
CA ASP A 117 7.92 -8.22 -13.93
C ASP A 117 7.54 -9.61 -13.39
N GLU A 118 8.17 -10.67 -13.90
CA GLU A 118 7.76 -12.04 -13.61
C GLU A 118 8.14 -12.51 -12.19
N SER A 119 9.26 -12.01 -11.64
CA SER A 119 9.86 -12.62 -10.47
C SER A 119 10.52 -11.66 -9.50
N ILE A 120 10.82 -12.19 -8.33
CA ILE A 120 11.66 -11.57 -7.31
C ILE A 120 12.86 -12.49 -7.03
N ASN A 121 13.98 -11.92 -6.59
CA ASN A 121 15.13 -12.69 -6.10
C ASN A 121 15.01 -13.03 -4.60
N ASP A 122 16.01 -13.75 -4.08
CA ASP A 122 16.07 -14.19 -2.67
C ASP A 122 16.08 -13.05 -1.64
N LYS A 123 16.40 -11.82 -2.08
CA LYS A 123 16.35 -10.62 -1.25
C LYS A 123 14.98 -9.91 -1.33
N GLY A 124 14.00 -10.51 -2.00
CA GLY A 124 12.69 -9.93 -2.22
C GLY A 124 12.71 -8.71 -3.14
N MET A 125 13.71 -8.59 -4.03
CA MET A 125 13.79 -7.50 -5.02
C MET A 125 13.27 -7.99 -6.37
N ILE A 126 12.55 -7.13 -7.08
CA ILE A 126 12.01 -7.42 -8.42
C ILE A 126 13.16 -7.64 -9.42
N VAL A 127 13.00 -8.60 -10.34
CA VAL A 127 13.96 -8.90 -11.41
C VAL A 127 13.25 -8.87 -12.78
N PRO A 128 13.75 -8.11 -13.78
CA PRO A 128 14.94 -7.25 -13.74
C PRO A 128 14.81 -6.04 -12.80
N GLY A 129 13.61 -5.55 -12.55
CA GLY A 129 13.33 -4.51 -11.56
C GLY A 129 14.01 -3.18 -11.84
N LEU A 130 14.10 -2.37 -10.79
CA LEU A 130 14.71 -1.03 -10.86
C LEU A 130 15.58 -0.71 -9.64
N GLY A 131 15.97 -1.71 -8.85
CA GLY A 131 16.70 -1.51 -7.59
C GLY A 131 15.80 -0.97 -6.48
N ASP A 132 16.42 -0.38 -5.44
CA ASP A 132 15.68 0.24 -4.33
C ASP A 132 15.12 1.61 -4.74
N VAL A 133 13.81 1.78 -4.67
CA VAL A 133 13.14 3.00 -5.13
C VAL A 133 13.36 4.15 -4.16
N GLY A 134 13.38 3.88 -2.85
CA GLY A 134 13.56 4.89 -1.83
C GLY A 134 14.94 5.52 -1.97
N ASP A 135 15.98 4.68 -2.06
CA ASP A 135 17.34 5.14 -2.28
C ASP A 135 17.50 5.96 -3.55
N ARG A 136 16.86 5.52 -4.65
CA ARG A 136 16.93 6.23 -5.93
C ARG A 136 16.19 7.56 -5.91
N LEU A 137 15.03 7.64 -5.26
CA LEU A 137 14.24 8.87 -5.19
C LEU A 137 14.86 9.92 -4.27
N PHE A 138 15.46 9.48 -3.15
CA PHE A 138 15.92 10.37 -2.09
C PHE A 138 17.43 10.49 -2.01
N LEU A 139 18.17 9.89 -2.95
CA LEU A 139 19.63 9.91 -3.02
C LEU A 139 20.27 9.37 -1.72
N THR A 140 19.65 8.34 -1.13
CA THR A 140 20.17 7.63 0.04
C THR A 140 20.90 6.35 -0.37
N ILE A 141 21.62 5.74 0.58
CA ILE A 141 22.31 4.47 0.38
C ILE A 141 21.93 3.55 1.52
N GLY A 142 21.28 2.44 1.17
CA GLY A 142 21.19 1.18 1.92
C GLY A 142 21.17 1.30 3.44
N LYS A 143 19.98 1.30 4.02
CA LYS A 143 19.79 0.73 5.35
C LYS A 143 19.83 -0.79 5.27
#